data_AF-A0A7C7XL44-F1
#
_entry.id   AF-A0A7C7XL44-F1
#
_cell.length_a   1.000
_cell.length_b   1.000
_cell.length_c   1.000
_cell.angle_alpha   90.00
_cell.angle_beta   90.00
_cell.angle_gamma   90.00
#
_symmetry.space_group_name_H-M   'P 1'
#
loop_
_entity.id
_entity.type
_entity.pdbx_description
1 polymer ?
#
loop_
_entity_poly.entity_id
_entity_poly.type
_entity_poly.pdbx_seq_one_letter_code
_entity_poly.pdbx_strand_id
1 'polypeptide(L)'
;MSTGQVKWFNNAKGFGFILPDGGGGDLFAHYSAIGMDGYKTLKAGQIVTFDKIEGPKGLHAANIKAADDSETSVGEAVENSANEAASAEEAVIASAATIEAPAEEPAVDYEQS
;
A
#
# COMPACT_ATOMS: atom_id res chain seq x y z
N MET A 1 -13.69 -17.00 4.50
CA MET A 1 -12.52 -16.10 4.57
C MET A 1 -11.25 -16.91 4.65
N SER A 2 -10.44 -16.81 3.60
CA SER A 2 -9.08 -17.33 3.50
C SER A 2 -8.10 -16.15 3.50
N THR A 3 -6.87 -16.40 3.93
CA THR A 3 -5.77 -15.43 3.84
C THR A 3 -4.81 -15.84 2.74
N GLY A 4 -4.04 -14.86 2.27
CA GLY A 4 -2.98 -15.09 1.31
C GLY A 4 -2.15 -13.84 1.08
N GLN A 5 -1.11 -14.02 0.28
CA GLN A 5 -0.16 -12.98 -0.07
C GLN A 5 -0.39 -12.55 -1.52
N VAL A 6 -0.43 -11.26 -1.76
CA VAL A 6 -0.55 -10.72 -3.12
C VAL A 6 0.73 -11.05 -3.88
N LYS A 7 0.62 -11.84 -4.96
CA LYS A 7 1.78 -12.19 -5.81
C LYS A 7 2.23 -10.97 -6.60
N TRP A 8 1.26 -10.32 -7.25
CA TRP A 8 1.42 -9.08 -7.96
C TRP A 8 0.05 -8.45 -8.19
N PHE A 9 0.01 -7.13 -8.29
CA PHE A 9 -1.20 -6.39 -8.61
C PHE A 9 -0.84 -5.20 -9.49
N ASN A 10 -1.60 -5.02 -10.57
CA ASN A 10 -1.42 -3.90 -11.49
C ASN A 10 -2.47 -2.84 -11.18
N ASN A 11 -2.05 -1.76 -10.52
CA ASN A 11 -2.94 -0.65 -10.13
C ASN A 11 -3.51 0.11 -11.33
N ALA A 12 -2.78 0.19 -12.44
CA ALA A 12 -3.24 0.85 -13.66
C ALA A 12 -4.34 0.04 -14.40
N LYS A 13 -4.27 -1.29 -14.31
CA LYS A 13 -5.27 -2.18 -14.93
C LYS A 13 -6.36 -2.65 -13.96
N GLY A 14 -6.13 -2.56 -12.65
CA GLY A 14 -7.07 -3.00 -11.62
C GLY A 14 -7.20 -4.51 -11.48
N PHE A 15 -6.17 -5.29 -11.83
CA PHE A 15 -6.18 -6.75 -11.64
C PHE A 15 -4.83 -7.27 -11.16
N GLY A 16 -4.85 -8.43 -10.52
CA GLY A 16 -3.68 -9.10 -9.99
C GLY A 16 -3.94 -10.56 -9.65
N PHE A 17 -2.98 -11.16 -8.97
CA PHE A 17 -3.09 -12.51 -8.44
C PHE A 17 -2.65 -12.58 -6.99
N ILE A 18 -3.35 -13.43 -6.24
CA ILE A 18 -3.09 -13.68 -4.83
C ILE A 18 -2.73 -15.15 -4.67
N LEU A 19 -1.66 -15.39 -3.92
CA LEU A 19 -1.22 -16.72 -3.49
C LEU A 19 -1.90 -17.04 -2.16
N PRO A 20 -2.81 -18.02 -2.10
CA PRO A 20 -3.39 -18.44 -0.82
C PRO A 20 -2.34 -19.10 0.07
N ASP A 21 -2.38 -18.80 1.37
CA ASP A 21 -1.40 -19.32 2.34
C ASP A 21 -1.49 -20.85 2.52
N GLY A 22 -2.70 -21.40 2.41
CA GLY A 22 -2.96 -22.84 2.51
C GLY A 22 -2.39 -23.71 1.38
N GLY A 23 -1.56 -23.14 0.49
CA GLY A 23 -1.09 -23.78 -0.73
C GLY A 23 -2.21 -23.94 -1.76
N GLY A 24 -1.90 -23.76 -3.05
CA GLY A 24 -2.89 -23.91 -4.11
C GLY A 24 -2.57 -23.12 -5.37
N GLY A 25 -3.55 -23.07 -6.27
CA GLY A 25 -3.45 -22.29 -7.50
C GLY A 25 -3.54 -20.78 -7.24
N ASP A 26 -2.92 -20.01 -8.13
CA ASP A 26 -3.00 -18.55 -8.13
C ASP A 26 -4.47 -18.11 -8.26
N LEU A 27 -4.92 -17.23 -7.36
CA LEU A 27 -6.29 -16.72 -7.35
C LEU A 27 -6.37 -15.40 -8.10
N PHE A 28 -7.31 -15.31 -9.03
CA PHE A 28 -7.53 -14.06 -9.76
C PHE A 28 -8.15 -13.00 -8.85
N ALA A 29 -7.51 -11.83 -8.77
CA ALA A 29 -7.98 -10.69 -7.99
C ALA A 29 -8.34 -9.52 -8.92
N HIS A 30 -9.56 -9.00 -8.77
CA HIS A 30 -10.06 -7.86 -9.56
C HIS A 30 -10.42 -6.70 -8.65
N TYR A 31 -10.22 -5.46 -9.10
CA TYR A 31 -10.53 -4.26 -8.30
C TYR A 31 -12.00 -4.24 -7.85
N SER A 32 -12.94 -4.76 -8.65
CA SER A 32 -14.35 -4.81 -8.26
C SER A 32 -14.62 -5.68 -7.03
N ALA A 33 -13.74 -6.66 -6.76
CA ALA A 33 -13.84 -7.56 -5.61
C ALA A 33 -13.17 -7.00 -4.35
N ILE A 34 -12.41 -5.91 -4.44
CA ILE A 34 -11.78 -5.26 -3.29
C ILE A 34 -12.85 -4.42 -2.59
N GLY A 35 -13.14 -4.77 -1.34
CA GLY A 35 -14.16 -4.13 -0.51
C GLY A 35 -13.63 -2.89 0.21
N MET A 36 -13.12 -1.93 -0.56
CA MET A 36 -12.56 -0.67 -0.05
C MET A 36 -13.18 0.50 -0.83
N ASP A 37 -13.48 1.59 -0.14
CA ASP A 37 -13.93 2.85 -0.73
C ASP A 37 -12.72 3.62 -1.29
N GLY A 38 -12.82 4.11 -2.53
CA GLY A 38 -11.75 4.87 -3.18
C GLY A 38 -10.82 4.03 -4.08
N TYR A 39 -9.51 4.25 -3.98
CA TYR A 39 -8.51 3.66 -4.89
C TYR A 39 -8.14 2.24 -4.46
N LYS A 40 -8.68 1.26 -5.19
CA LYS A 40 -8.59 -0.16 -4.85
C LYS A 40 -7.26 -0.77 -5.31
N THR A 41 -6.23 -0.62 -4.49
CA THR A 41 -4.88 -1.09 -4.78
C THR A 41 -4.36 -2.10 -3.79
N LEU A 42 -3.44 -2.96 -4.24
CA LEU A 42 -2.75 -3.94 -3.42
C LEU A 42 -1.25 -3.88 -3.70
N LYS A 43 -0.44 -4.08 -2.65
CA LYS A 43 1.03 -4.20 -2.79
C LYS A 43 1.43 -5.66 -2.94
N ALA A 44 2.39 -5.95 -3.82
CA ALA A 44 2.97 -7.29 -3.90
C ALA A 44 3.64 -7.64 -2.56
N GLY A 45 3.46 -8.88 -2.09
CA GLY A 45 3.93 -9.33 -0.78
C GLY A 45 3.00 -8.98 0.39
N GLN A 46 1.96 -8.17 0.19
CA GLN A 46 1.02 -7.79 1.24
C GLN A 46 0.09 -8.94 1.61
N ILE A 47 -0.21 -9.06 2.91
CA ILE A 47 -1.17 -10.02 3.43
C ILE A 47 -2.58 -9.45 3.29
N VAL A 48 -3.45 -10.24 2.67
CA VAL A 48 -4.84 -9.90 2.39
C VAL A 48 -5.74 -11.06 2.79
N THR A 49 -6.96 -10.72 3.18
CA THR A 49 -8.05 -11.66 3.45
C THR A 49 -9.05 -11.60 2.30
N PHE A 50 -9.51 -12.74 1.82
CA PHE A 50 -10.44 -12.84 0.70
C PHE A 50 -11.29 -14.11 0.80
N ASP A 51 -12.33 -14.22 -0.01
CA ASP A 51 -13.11 -15.43 -0.18
C ASP A 51 -12.76 -16.07 -1.53
N LYS A 52 -12.38 -17.35 -1.53
CA LYS A 52 -12.18 -18.13 -2.75
C LYS A 52 -13.54 -18.52 -3.31
N ILE A 53 -13.85 -18.08 -4.52
CA ILE A 53 -15.09 -18.45 -5.22
C ILE A 53 -14.71 -19.14 -6.54
N GLU A 54 -15.31 -20.30 -6.76
CA GLU A 54 -15.22 -21.02 -8.04
C GLU A 54 -16.18 -20.38 -9.04
N GLY A 55 -15.63 -19.81 -10.11
CA GLY A 55 -16.40 -19.20 -11.19
C GLY A 55 -16.23 -19.95 -12.52
N PRO A 56 -17.01 -19.57 -13.55
CA PRO A 56 -16.92 -20.18 -14.88
C PRO A 56 -15.56 -19.96 -15.58
N LYS A 57 -14.73 -19.02 -15.08
CA LYS A 57 -13.40 -18.70 -15.59
C LYS A 57 -12.27 -19.22 -14.69
N GLY A 58 -12.59 -20.01 -13.67
CA GLY A 58 -11.65 -20.50 -12.65
C GLY A 58 -11.83 -19.86 -11.28
N LEU A 59 -10.85 -20.11 -10.40
CA LEU A 59 -10.84 -19.62 -9.03
C LEU A 59 -10.53 -18.12 -9.00
N HIS A 60 -11.39 -17.34 -8.34
CA HIS A 60 -11.18 -15.91 -8.12
C HIS A 60 -11.37 -15.55 -6.65
N ALA A 61 -10.76 -14.43 -6.25
CA ALA A 61 -10.88 -13.84 -4.93
C ALA A 61 -12.00 -12.80 -4.91
N ALA A 62 -12.92 -12.95 -3.96
CA ALA A 62 -14.00 -12.01 -3.66
C ALA A 62 -13.81 -11.39 -2.27
N ASN A 63 -14.48 -10.26 -1.99
CA ASN A 63 -14.43 -9.57 -0.69
C ASN A 63 -13.00 -9.36 -0.17
N ILE A 64 -12.09 -8.91 -1.05
CA ILE A 64 -10.68 -8.76 -0.70
C ILE A 64 -10.54 -7.58 0.27
N LYS A 65 -9.86 -7.83 1.39
CA LYS A 65 -9.52 -6.87 2.45
C LYS A 65 -8.03 -6.91 2.75
N ALA A 66 -7.38 -5.76 2.74
CA ALA A 66 -6.01 -5.62 3.21
C ALA A 66 -5.95 -5.79 4.73
N ALA A 67 -4.95 -6.52 5.24
CA ALA A 67 -4.74 -6.64 6.69
C ALA A 67 -4.22 -5.33 7.31
N ASP A 68 -3.51 -4.50 6.53
CA ASP A 68 -2.86 -3.26 6.95
C ASP A 68 -3.67 -1.99 6.64
N ASP A 69 -5.00 -2.07 6.51
CA ASP A 69 -5.80 -0.87 6.21
C ASP A 69 -6.01 -0.01 7.47
N SER A 70 -4.92 0.58 7.95
CA SER A 70 -4.89 1.74 8.82
C SER A 70 -3.94 2.75 8.20
N GLU A 71 -4.53 3.74 7.52
CA GLU A 71 -3.93 5.01 7.11
C GLU A 71 -3.00 5.00 5.90
N THR A 72 -3.50 5.50 4.76
CA THR A 72 -3.13 6.83 4.23
C THR A 72 -3.94 7.11 2.96
N SER A 73 -4.97 7.95 3.12
CA SER A 73 -5.54 8.70 2.01
C SER A 73 -4.55 9.76 1.57
N VAL A 74 -4.05 9.68 0.35
CA VAL A 74 -3.78 10.89 -0.44
C VAL A 74 -4.54 10.75 -1.74
N GLY A 75 -5.66 11.47 -1.80
CA GLY A 75 -6.32 11.76 -3.06
C GLY A 75 -5.41 12.66 -3.87
N GLU A 76 -4.76 12.12 -4.88
CA GLU A 76 -4.23 12.93 -5.98
C GLU A 76 -5.32 13.07 -7.03
N ALA A 77 -6.15 14.08 -6.80
CA ALA A 77 -6.82 14.78 -7.88
C ALA A 77 -5.73 15.48 -8.71
N VAL A 78 -5.24 14.82 -9.76
CA VAL A 78 -4.53 15.53 -10.83
C VAL A 78 -5.57 16.14 -11.75
N GLU A 79 -5.92 17.38 -11.38
CA GLU A 79 -6.66 18.35 -12.17
C GLU A 79 -6.03 18.50 -13.56
N ASN A 80 -6.86 18.42 -14.58
CA ASN A 80 -6.47 18.79 -15.93
C ASN A 80 -6.10 20.29 -15.94
N SER A 81 -4.90 20.57 -16.44
CA SER A 81 -4.33 21.89 -16.71
C SER A 81 -5.36 22.98 -17.03
N ALA A 82 -5.56 23.90 -16.09
CA ALA A 82 -5.98 25.27 -16.37
C ALA A 82 -4.79 26.19 -16.03
N ASN A 83 -4.33 26.87 -17.06
CA ASN A 83 -3.07 27.61 -17.13
C ASN A 83 -3.22 29.05 -16.61
N GLU A 84 -2.20 29.52 -15.87
CA GLU A 84 -1.78 30.93 -15.64
C GLU A 84 -2.78 31.90 -14.97
N ALA A 85 -2.42 32.83 -14.08
CA ALA A 85 -1.15 33.29 -13.54
C ALA A 85 -1.40 34.18 -12.30
N ALA A 86 -0.38 34.22 -11.42
CA ALA A 86 0.07 35.35 -10.60
C ALA A 86 -0.92 36.06 -9.63
N SER A 87 -0.58 36.05 -8.33
CA SER A 87 0.21 37.15 -7.72
C SER A 87 -0.08 37.28 -6.21
N ALA A 88 0.98 37.15 -5.40
CA ALA A 88 1.21 37.79 -4.09
C ALA A 88 0.21 37.42 -2.93
N GLU A 89 0.53 37.36 -1.64
CA GLU A 89 1.44 38.11 -0.78
C GLU A 89 1.83 37.30 0.48
N GLU A 90 3.12 37.40 0.82
CA GLU A 90 3.84 37.39 2.09
C GLU A 90 3.09 37.28 3.45
N ALA A 91 3.55 36.35 4.31
CA ALA A 91 3.63 36.46 5.80
C ALA A 91 4.31 35.20 6.39
N VAL A 92 5.64 35.14 6.61
CA VAL A 92 6.38 35.43 7.88
C VAL A 92 5.51 35.18 9.15
N ILE A 93 5.82 34.32 10.13
CA ILE A 93 6.95 34.25 11.08
C ILE A 93 6.79 32.97 11.94
N ALA A 94 7.84 32.15 12.09
CA ALA A 94 8.72 32.04 13.28
C ALA A 94 8.17 31.34 14.53
N SER A 95 8.73 30.16 14.84
CA SER A 95 9.06 29.65 16.20
C SER A 95 9.51 28.19 16.08
N ALA A 96 10.81 27.89 15.99
CA ALA A 96 11.73 27.70 17.13
C ALA A 96 11.44 26.44 17.96
N ALA A 97 12.19 25.37 17.71
CA ALA A 97 12.58 24.37 18.72
C ALA A 97 13.77 23.53 18.18
N THR A 98 14.97 24.06 18.39
CA THR A 98 16.24 23.31 18.48
C THR A 98 16.16 22.30 19.62
N ILE A 99 16.50 21.02 19.40
CA ILE A 99 17.17 20.19 20.40
C ILE A 99 18.17 19.25 19.70
N GLU A 100 19.45 19.61 19.84
CA GLU A 100 20.62 18.74 19.72
C GLU A 100 20.53 17.52 20.64
N ALA A 101 21.00 16.35 20.19
CA ALA A 101 22.31 15.82 20.63
C ALA A 101 22.40 14.29 20.47
N PRO A 102 23.58 13.77 20.10
CA PRO A 102 23.87 12.37 19.83
C PRO A 102 24.37 11.60 21.08
N ALA A 103 24.01 10.32 21.19
CA ALA A 103 24.68 9.33 22.03
C ALA A 103 24.92 8.11 21.13
N GLU A 104 26.13 7.84 20.64
CA GLU A 104 27.29 7.29 21.38
C GLU A 104 26.91 6.00 22.12
N GLU A 105 27.34 4.85 21.60
CA GLU A 105 27.68 3.65 22.37
C GLU A 105 28.67 2.76 21.58
N PRO A 106 29.51 1.97 22.29
CA PRO A 106 30.96 1.93 22.06
C PRO A 106 31.47 0.74 21.23
N ALA A 107 32.73 0.89 20.79
CA ALA A 107 33.53 -0.12 20.11
C ALA A 107 33.62 -1.43 20.91
N VAL A 108 33.25 -2.54 20.27
CA VAL A 108 33.63 -3.88 20.73
C VAL A 108 34.99 -4.24 20.15
N ASP A 109 35.98 -4.18 21.02
CA ASP A 109 37.29 -4.79 20.88
C ASP A 109 37.14 -6.30 20.64
N TYR A 110 37.59 -6.79 19.49
CA TYR A 110 37.70 -8.22 19.22
C TYR A 110 39.16 -8.54 18.93
N GLU A 111 39.90 -8.79 20.01
CA GLU A 111 41.20 -9.44 20.05
C GLU A 111 41.11 -10.80 19.31
N GLN A 112 41.78 -10.96 18.16
CA GLN A 112 42.10 -12.27 17.60
C GLN A 112 43.56 -12.59 17.91
N SER A 113 43.72 -13.55 18.82
CA SER A 113 44.91 -14.39 18.98
C SER A 113 45.18 -15.26 17.76
#